data_AF-A0A661N281-F1
#
_entry.id   AF-A0A661N281-F1
#
_cell.length_a   1.000
_cell.length_b   1.000
_cell.length_c   1.000
_cell.angle_alpha   90.00
_cell.angle_beta   90.00
_cell.angle_gamma   90.00
#
_symmetry.space_group_name_H-M   'P 1'
#
loop_
_entity.id
_entity.type
_entity.pdbx_description
1 polymer ?
#
loop_
_entity_poly.entity_id
_entity_poly.type
_entity_poly.pdbx_seq_one_letter_code
_entity_poly.pdbx_strand_id
1 'polypeptide(L)'
;MFTLDDQFGHTHRRGDVFGDGPVVILAGAQRKAPDAMQAWEHALRGRVPQGTRIVGLSDLKRLPFFVPKGMVTKGLAEQLPNVPVLCDWKGRVYSDLGFPAGATISVGVFGAAGERLGIIAGEHT
;
A
#
# COMPACT_ATOMS: atom_id res chain seq x y z
N MET A 1 -11.46 4.95 10.76
CA MET A 1 -10.24 5.69 11.15
C MET A 1 -9.13 4.67 11.38
N PHE A 2 -7.92 4.87 10.84
CA PHE A 2 -6.81 3.92 10.99
C PHE A 2 -5.50 4.61 11.34
N THR A 3 -4.58 3.83 11.92
CA THR A 3 -3.19 4.16 12.18
C THR A 3 -2.35 2.93 11.82
N LEU A 4 -1.38 3.08 10.92
CA LEU A 4 -0.48 2.01 10.50
C LEU A 4 0.96 2.52 10.48
N ASP A 5 1.90 1.64 10.79
CA ASP A 5 3.32 1.94 10.60
C ASP A 5 3.75 1.52 9.19
N ASP A 6 4.68 2.27 8.60
CA ASP A 6 5.34 1.88 7.36
C ASP A 6 6.58 1.01 7.62
N GLN A 7 7.25 0.60 6.55
CA GLN A 7 8.44 -0.25 6.61
C GLN A 7 9.67 0.45 7.23
N PHE A 8 9.66 1.77 7.35
CA PHE A 8 10.72 2.58 7.96
C PHE A 8 10.45 2.85 9.45
N GLY A 9 9.28 2.46 9.96
CA GLY A 9 8.86 2.69 11.34
C GLY A 9 8.16 4.03 11.55
N HIS A 10 7.76 4.74 10.48
CA HIS A 10 6.95 5.94 10.61
C HIS A 10 5.48 5.56 10.77
N THR A 11 4.79 6.21 11.70
CA THR A 11 3.36 6.04 11.92
C THR A 11 2.56 6.97 11.03
N HIS A 12 1.61 6.42 10.28
CA HIS A 12 0.69 7.14 9.40
C HIS A 12 -0.75 6.99 9.89
N ARG A 13 -1.43 8.12 10.11
CA ARG A 13 -2.88 8.14 10.36
C ARG A 13 -3.63 8.36 9.05
N ARG A 14 -4.92 8.01 9.03
CA ARG A 14 -5.80 8.26 7.87
C ARG A 14 -5.70 9.70 7.36
N GLY A 15 -5.72 10.69 8.27
CA GLY A 15 -5.61 12.10 7.91
C GLY A 15 -4.28 12.44 7.22
N ASP A 16 -3.19 11.86 7.71
CA ASP A 16 -1.85 12.06 7.15
C ASP A 16 -1.75 11.48 5.74
N VAL A 17 -2.43 10.34 5.48
CA VAL A 17 -2.41 9.69 4.16
C VAL A 17 -3.17 10.52 3.11
N PHE A 18 -4.42 10.93 3.40
CA PHE A 18 -5.32 11.53 2.42
C PHE A 18 -5.37 13.07 2.43
N GLY A 19 -4.94 13.74 3.51
CA GLY A 19 -5.30 15.13 3.80
C GLY A 19 -4.80 16.21 2.82
N ASP A 20 -3.74 15.93 2.05
CA ASP A 20 -3.07 16.95 1.24
C ASP A 20 -3.45 16.89 -0.26
N GLY A 21 -4.22 15.89 -0.69
CA GLY A 21 -4.56 15.70 -2.10
C GLY A 21 -4.94 14.26 -2.46
N PRO A 22 -5.15 13.96 -3.76
CA PRO A 22 -5.44 12.61 -4.22
C PRO A 22 -4.31 11.63 -3.88
N VAL A 23 -4.69 10.39 -3.57
CA VAL A 23 -3.77 9.32 -3.22
C VAL A 23 -3.98 8.13 -4.14
N VAL A 24 -2.90 7.62 -4.70
CA VAL A 24 -2.85 6.31 -5.32
C VAL A 24 -2.29 5.31 -4.31
N ILE A 25 -3.07 4.29 -3.99
CA ILE A 25 -2.65 3.20 -3.10
C ILE A 25 -2.37 1.95 -3.94
N LEU A 26 -1.14 1.46 -3.85
CA LEU A 26 -0.69 0.20 -4.43
C LEU A 26 -0.85 -0.88 -3.35
N ALA A 27 -1.91 -1.68 -3.43
CA ALA A 27 -2.30 -2.61 -2.38
C ALA A 27 -2.09 -4.07 -2.78
N GLY A 28 -1.42 -4.86 -1.94
CA GLY A 28 -1.25 -6.29 -2.21
C GLY A 28 -1.26 -7.15 -0.94
N ALA A 29 -1.64 -8.42 -1.10
CA ALA A 29 -1.76 -9.39 -0.02
C ALA A 29 -0.88 -10.63 -0.20
N GLN A 30 -0.08 -10.65 -1.27
CA GLN A 30 0.75 -11.79 -1.67
C GLN A 30 2.23 -11.49 -1.53
N ARG A 31 3.07 -12.54 -1.46
CA ARG A 31 4.53 -12.40 -1.34
C ARG A 31 5.17 -11.64 -2.52
N LYS A 32 4.61 -11.75 -3.73
CA LYS A 32 5.04 -11.02 -4.93
C LYS A 32 4.51 -9.58 -5.01
N ALA A 33 3.68 -9.15 -4.06
CA ALA A 33 3.10 -7.81 -4.08
C ALA A 33 4.15 -6.69 -4.14
N PRO A 34 5.31 -6.76 -3.44
CA PRO A 34 6.32 -5.71 -3.53
C PRO A 34 6.90 -5.51 -4.93
N ASP A 35 7.13 -6.60 -5.68
CA ASP A 35 7.62 -6.52 -7.07
C ASP A 35 6.58 -5.81 -7.96
N ALA A 36 5.30 -6.17 -7.78
CA ALA A 36 4.20 -5.52 -8.48
C ALA A 36 4.03 -4.05 -8.08
N MET A 37 4.18 -3.71 -6.79
CA MET A 37 4.16 -2.33 -6.31
C MET A 37 5.29 -1.53 -6.96
N GLN A 38 6.50 -2.08 -7.05
CA GLN A 38 7.64 -1.41 -7.68
C GLN A 38 7.38 -1.14 -9.17
N ALA A 39 6.83 -2.12 -9.90
CA ALA A 39 6.48 -1.97 -11.31
C ALA A 39 5.42 -0.86 -11.51
N TRP A 40 4.38 -0.85 -10.69
CA TRP A 40 3.33 0.19 -10.76
C TRP A 40 3.84 1.56 -10.36
N GLU A 41 4.65 1.65 -9.31
CA GLU A 41 5.31 2.88 -8.88
C GLU A 41 6.10 3.48 -10.05
N HIS A 42 6.97 2.68 -10.67
CA HIS A 42 7.80 3.13 -11.78
C HIS A 42 6.94 3.58 -12.98
N ALA A 43 5.86 2.85 -13.28
CA ALA A 43 4.96 3.18 -14.39
C ALA A 43 4.13 4.45 -14.14
N LEU A 44 3.79 4.74 -12.88
CA LEU A 44 2.97 5.88 -12.49
C LEU A 44 3.80 7.13 -12.20
N ARG A 45 5.07 6.95 -11.83
CA ARG A 45 6.02 8.03 -11.56
C ARG A 45 6.10 8.96 -12.77
N GLY A 46 5.80 10.24 -12.55
CA GLY A 46 5.77 11.26 -13.60
C GLY A 46 4.54 11.25 -14.51
N ARG A 47 3.60 10.31 -14.34
CA ARG A 47 2.30 10.28 -15.05
C ARG A 47 1.13 10.72 -14.18
N VAL A 48 1.25 10.56 -12.86
CA VAL A 48 0.24 11.10 -11.93
C VAL A 48 0.35 12.62 -11.83
N PRO A 49 -0.76 13.35 -11.65
CA PRO A 49 -0.74 14.79 -11.46
C PRO A 49 0.18 15.21 -10.32
N GLN A 50 0.83 16.36 -10.45
CA GLN A 50 1.65 16.93 -9.39
C GLN A 50 0.82 17.09 -8.09
N GLY A 51 1.41 16.69 -6.96
CA GLY A 51 0.72 16.66 -5.67
C GLY A 51 -0.04 15.36 -5.38
N THR A 52 -0.18 14.46 -6.35
CA THR A 52 -0.72 13.10 -6.09
C THR A 52 0.30 12.28 -5.32
N ARG A 53 -0.09 11.74 -4.17
CA ARG A 53 0.77 10.84 -3.38
C ARG A 53 0.62 9.40 -3.83
N ILE A 54 1.73 8.66 -3.88
CA ILE A 54 1.73 7.20 -4.08
C ILE A 54 2.13 6.54 -2.76
N VAL A 55 1.33 5.59 -2.30
CA VAL A 55 1.54 4.86 -1.04
C VAL A 55 1.34 3.36 -1.28
N GLY A 56 2.18 2.51 -0.71
CA GLY A 56 1.96 1.06 -0.69
C GLY A 56 1.08 0.64 0.49
N LEU A 57 0.31 -0.44 0.33
CA LEU A 57 -0.44 -1.07 1.40
C LEU A 57 -0.27 -2.59 1.33
N SER A 58 0.40 -3.16 2.33
CA SER A 58 0.60 -4.60 2.42
C SER A 58 -0.38 -5.21 3.42
N ASP A 59 -1.30 -6.06 2.95
CA ASP A 59 -2.11 -6.92 3.83
C ASP A 59 -1.24 -8.09 4.32
N LEU A 60 -0.85 -8.02 5.58
CA LEU A 60 0.06 -8.98 6.22
C LEU A 60 -0.68 -9.90 7.19
N LYS A 61 -2.02 -9.95 7.18
CA LYS A 61 -2.81 -10.78 8.12
C LYS A 61 -2.51 -12.28 8.00
N ARG A 62 -2.05 -12.73 6.82
CA ARG A 62 -1.72 -14.13 6.52
C ARG A 62 -0.24 -14.44 6.74
N LEU A 63 0.56 -13.48 7.19
CA LEU A 63 1.95 -13.71 7.52
C LEU A 63 2.03 -14.72 8.67
N PRO A 64 2.78 -15.83 8.52
CA PRO A 64 2.93 -16.79 9.61
C PRO A 64 3.55 -16.12 10.85
N PHE A 65 3.04 -16.44 12.04
CA PHE A 65 3.45 -15.79 13.30
C PHE A 65 4.95 -15.92 13.62
N PHE A 66 5.63 -16.92 13.06
CA PHE A 66 7.06 -17.15 13.23
C PHE A 66 7.94 -16.28 12.32
N VAL A 67 7.37 -15.56 11.34
CA VAL A 67 8.14 -14.65 10.47
C VAL A 67 8.36 -13.33 11.21
N PRO A 68 9.61 -12.93 11.48
CA PRO A 68 9.88 -11.69 12.19
C PRO A 68 9.40 -10.47 11.38
N LYS A 69 8.66 -9.55 12.02
CA LYS A 69 8.19 -8.31 11.37
C LYS A 69 9.34 -7.50 10.77
N GLY A 70 10.48 -7.42 11.47
CA GLY A 70 11.67 -6.72 11.01
C GLY A 70 12.27 -7.28 9.72
N MET A 71 12.10 -8.58 9.45
CA MET A 71 12.52 -9.18 8.18
C MET A 71 11.62 -8.69 7.02
N VAL A 72 10.31 -8.62 7.26
CA VAL A 72 9.35 -8.13 6.26
C VAL A 72 9.57 -6.65 5.99
N THR A 73 9.67 -5.82 7.02
CA THR A 73 9.87 -4.37 6.86
C THR A 73 11.22 -4.07 6.20
N LYS A 74 12.29 -4.80 6.54
CA LYS A 74 13.58 -4.68 5.87
C LYS A 74 13.49 -5.00 4.37
N GLY A 75 12.84 -6.11 4.00
CA GLY A 75 12.66 -6.46 2.59
C GLY A 75 11.85 -5.42 1.81
N LEU A 76 10.78 -4.89 2.41
CA LEU A 76 10.00 -3.79 1.83
C LEU A 76 10.84 -2.52 1.68
N ALA A 77 11.71 -2.19 2.64
CA ALA A 77 12.56 -1.01 2.58
C ALA A 77 13.62 -1.11 1.48
N GLU A 78 14.18 -2.31 1.26
CA GLU A 78 15.14 -2.58 0.19
C GLU A 78 14.48 -2.50 -1.20
N GLN A 79 13.25 -3.01 -1.36
CA GLN A 79 12.55 -3.05 -2.65
C GLN A 79 11.86 -1.72 -3.01
N LEU A 80 11.31 -1.03 -2.03
CA LEU A 80 10.53 0.20 -2.18
C LEU A 80 11.13 1.33 -1.31
N PRO A 81 12.38 1.75 -1.57
CA PRO A 81 13.09 2.73 -0.72
C PRO A 81 12.47 4.13 -0.77
N ASN A 82 11.69 4.44 -1.81
CA ASN A 82 11.13 5.76 -2.06
C ASN A 82 9.60 5.81 -1.94
N VAL A 83 8.96 4.75 -1.46
CA VAL A 83 7.51 4.67 -1.29
C VAL A 83 7.20 4.16 0.10
N PRO A 84 6.45 4.90 0.94
CA PRO A 84 5.99 4.36 2.21
C PRO A 84 5.01 3.21 1.94
N VAL A 85 5.26 2.05 2.54
CA VAL A 85 4.41 0.86 2.47
C VAL A 85 3.79 0.63 3.83
N LEU A 86 2.51 0.98 3.97
CA LEU A 86 1.75 0.78 5.19
C LEU A 86 1.60 -0.72 5.46
N CYS A 87 2.06 -1.16 6.64
CA CYS A 87 2.07 -2.56 7.04
C CYS A 87 0.79 -2.91 7.79
N ASP A 88 -0.23 -3.40 7.08
CA ASP A 88 -1.51 -3.81 7.67
C ASP A 88 -1.44 -5.24 8.24
N TRP A 89 -0.80 -5.35 9.40
CA TRP A 89 -0.62 -6.63 10.11
C TRP A 89 -1.93 -7.36 10.44
N LYS A 90 -3.06 -6.66 10.50
CA LYS A 90 -4.37 -7.23 10.81
C LYS A 90 -5.27 -7.34 9.58
N GLY A 91 -4.83 -6.83 8.43
CA GLY A 91 -5.59 -6.78 7.17
C GLY A 91 -6.92 -6.04 7.26
N ARG A 92 -7.10 -5.15 8.24
CA ARG A 92 -8.36 -4.41 8.47
C ARG A 92 -8.46 -3.21 7.54
N VAL A 93 -7.37 -2.46 7.38
CA VAL A 93 -7.35 -1.26 6.53
C VAL A 93 -7.49 -1.66 5.07
N TYR A 94 -6.86 -2.77 4.67
CA TYR A 94 -7.02 -3.33 3.33
C TYR A 94 -8.49 -3.61 2.99
N SER A 95 -9.23 -4.28 3.88
CA SER A 95 -10.65 -4.52 3.68
C SER A 95 -11.50 -3.26 3.78
N ASP A 96 -11.21 -2.37 4.73
CA ASP A 96 -11.98 -1.14 4.96
C ASP A 96 -11.89 -0.17 3.77
N LEU A 97 -10.77 -0.17 3.05
CA LEU A 97 -10.60 0.59 1.81
C LEU A 97 -11.22 -0.10 0.58
N GLY A 98 -11.77 -1.30 0.76
CA GLY A 98 -12.52 -2.03 -0.27
C GLY A 98 -11.67 -2.72 -1.32
N PHE A 99 -10.42 -3.07 -1.00
CA PHE A 99 -9.58 -3.85 -1.90
C PHE A 99 -10.03 -5.32 -1.95
N PRO A 100 -10.03 -5.94 -3.15
CA PRO A 100 -10.49 -7.30 -3.31
C PRO A 100 -9.53 -8.30 -2.64
N ALA A 101 -10.10 -9.34 -2.03
CA ALA A 101 -9.29 -10.43 -1.51
C ALA A 101 -8.64 -11.21 -2.66
N GLY A 102 -7.39 -11.63 -2.47
CA GLY A 102 -6.72 -12.59 -3.35
C GLY A 102 -5.98 -12.01 -4.56
N ALA A 103 -6.18 -10.73 -4.90
CA ALA A 103 -5.40 -10.08 -5.96
C ALA A 103 -3.90 -10.04 -5.59
N THR A 104 -3.02 -10.24 -6.57
CA THR A 104 -1.58 -10.05 -6.37
C THR A 104 -1.27 -8.57 -6.11
N ILE A 105 -1.90 -7.69 -6.88
CA ILE A 105 -1.86 -6.24 -6.71
C ILE A 105 -3.23 -5.64 -7.03
N SER A 106 -3.57 -4.54 -6.37
CA SER A 106 -4.67 -3.67 -6.72
C SER A 106 -4.20 -2.22 -6.64
N VAL A 107 -4.65 -1.41 -7.58
CA VAL A 107 -4.37 0.03 -7.62
C VAL A 107 -5.67 0.75 -7.31
N GLY A 108 -5.71 1.43 -6.16
CA GLY A 108 -6.84 2.24 -5.74
C GLY A 108 -6.53 3.71 -5.86
N VAL A 109 -7.49 4.48 -6.36
CA VAL A 109 -7.42 5.94 -6.41
C VAL A 109 -8.43 6.51 -5.42
N PHE A 110 -7.95 7.39 -4.55
CA PHE A 110 -8.72 8.02 -3.50
C PHE A 110 -8.58 9.54 -3.58
N GLY A 111 -9.66 10.25 -3.28
CA GLY A 111 -9.61 11.71 -3.13
C GLY A 111 -9.07 12.14 -1.77
N ALA A 112 -9.04 13.46 -1.54
CA ALA A 112 -8.40 14.06 -0.37
C ALA A 112 -9.15 13.80 0.95
N ALA A 113 -10.42 13.40 0.91
CA ALA A 113 -11.14 12.95 2.11
C ALA A 113 -11.01 11.42 2.32
N GLY A 114 -10.25 10.75 1.45
CA GLY A 114 -10.10 9.31 1.40
C GLY A 114 -11.35 8.58 0.92
N GLU A 115 -12.21 9.26 0.18
CA GLU A 115 -13.28 8.66 -0.61
C GLU A 115 -12.68 7.90 -1.80
N ARG A 116 -13.25 6.73 -2.10
CA ARG A 116 -12.76 5.88 -3.18
C ARG A 116 -13.30 6.37 -4.52
N LEU A 117 -12.40 6.74 -5.44
CA LEU A 117 -12.75 7.12 -6.81
C LEU A 117 -12.75 5.91 -7.76
N GLY A 118 -11.89 4.91 -7.50
CA GLY A 118 -11.86 3.67 -8.26
C GLY A 118 -10.81 2.69 -7.75
N ILE A 119 -11.00 1.39 -8.04
CA ILE A 119 -10.01 0.34 -7.79
C ILE A 119 -9.94 -0.55 -9.04
N ILE A 120 -8.73 -0.84 -9.48
CA ILE A 120 -8.44 -1.89 -10.46
C ILE A 120 -7.64 -3.00 -9.77
N ALA A 121 -7.96 -4.25 -10.10
CA ALA A 121 -7.23 -5.42 -9.63
C ALA A 121 -6.41 -6.00 -10.79
N GLY A 122 -5.21 -6.48 -10.49
CA GLY A 122 -4.34 -7.11 -11.46
C GLY A 122 -3.72 -8.40 -10.91
N GLU A 123 -3.39 -9.29 -11.85
CA GLU A 123 -2.54 -10.44 -11.58
C GLU A 123 -1.12 -10.11 -12.04
N HIS A 124 -0.12 -10.40 -11.19
CA HIS A 124 1.27 -10.39 -11.61
C HIS A 124 1.71 -11.85 -11.70
N THR A 125 1.65 -12.39 -12.92
CA THR A 125 2.21 -13.70 -13.26
C THR A 125 3.73 -13.67 -13.12
#